data_AF-A0AAD4ED68-F1
#
_entry.id   AF-A0AAD4ED68-F1
#
_cell.length_a   1.000
_cell.length_b   1.000
_cell.length_c   1.000
_cell.angle_alpha   90.00
_cell.angle_beta   90.00
_cell.angle_gamma   90.00
#
_symmetry.space_group_name_H-M   'P 1'
#
loop_
_entity.id
_entity.type
_entity.pdbx_description
1 polymer ?
#
loop_
_entity_poly.entity_id
_entity_poly.type
_entity_poly.pdbx_seq_one_letter_code
_entity_poly.pdbx_strand_id
1 'polypeptide(L)'
;MAQRLGKNPEDYPDAKFQPHVQVALRLKAKGGSARNGDVIPYVFCVAPGEETVKTAQADRAKHPDEIKRAAGELTVDYEHYLANQVLPPIERLCEPIEGTDRARLAECLGLDPGRYRISGSTPAGSTLTTLDSLVSDAERFRDVAPFLVRCRGCAGQMAFPPIYDRDVCDRIPICT
;
A
#
# COMPACT_ATOMS: atom_id res chain seq x y z
N MET A 1 10.03 -15.55 -11.00
CA MET A 1 9.26 -16.56 -10.23
C MET A 1 9.54 -17.93 -10.81
N ALA A 2 9.22 -19.01 -10.08
CA ALA A 2 9.31 -20.37 -10.59
C ALA A 2 8.22 -21.25 -9.97
N GLN A 3 7.64 -22.16 -10.74
CA GLN A 3 6.59 -23.06 -10.27
C GLN A 3 6.79 -24.46 -10.82
N ARG A 4 6.55 -25.47 -9.97
CA ARG A 4 6.64 -26.88 -10.36
C ARG A 4 5.41 -27.32 -11.14
N LEU A 5 5.62 -28.03 -12.24
CA LEU A 5 4.57 -28.72 -12.97
C LEU A 5 4.13 -29.97 -12.20
N GLY A 6 2.83 -30.11 -11.95
CA GLY A 6 2.22 -31.29 -11.33
C GLY A 6 1.70 -32.33 -12.33
N LYS A 7 1.66 -31.97 -13.62
CA LYS A 7 1.31 -32.82 -14.77
C LYS A 7 2.17 -32.43 -15.97
N ASN A 8 2.07 -33.12 -17.10
CA ASN A 8 2.71 -32.60 -18.31
C ASN A 8 2.01 -31.32 -18.77
N PRO A 9 2.73 -30.37 -19.40
CA PRO A 9 2.15 -29.09 -19.81
C PRO A 9 0.89 -29.21 -20.69
N GLU A 10 0.79 -30.27 -21.52
CA GLU A 10 -0.35 -30.53 -22.39
C GLU A 10 -1.61 -31.01 -21.65
N ASP A 11 -1.44 -31.56 -20.44
CA ASP A 11 -2.51 -32.18 -19.66
C ASP A 11 -3.28 -31.15 -18.78
N TYR A 12 -2.96 -29.86 -18.91
CA TYR A 12 -3.58 -28.77 -18.15
C TYR A 12 -4.79 -28.19 -18.89
N PRO A 13 -6.03 -28.35 -18.37
CA PRO A 13 -7.24 -27.85 -19.03
C PRO A 13 -7.32 -26.31 -19.08
N ASP A 14 -6.63 -25.65 -18.15
CA ASP A 14 -6.64 -24.20 -17.91
C ASP A 14 -5.26 -23.57 -18.18
N ALA A 15 -4.45 -24.20 -19.04
CA ALA A 15 -3.10 -23.75 -19.40
C ALA A 15 -3.02 -22.26 -19.76
N LYS A 16 -4.05 -21.68 -20.40
CA LYS A 16 -4.12 -20.25 -20.78
C LYS A 16 -4.11 -19.27 -19.61
N PHE A 17 -4.42 -19.72 -18.40
CA PHE A 17 -4.40 -18.88 -17.20
C PHE A 17 -3.20 -19.17 -16.30
N GLN A 18 -2.38 -20.15 -16.65
CA GLN A 18 -1.24 -20.58 -15.84
C GLN A 18 0.09 -20.15 -16.50
N PRO A 19 0.77 -19.12 -15.97
CA PRO A 19 2.02 -18.59 -16.53
C PRO A 19 3.11 -19.66 -16.74
N HIS A 20 3.33 -20.52 -15.74
CA HIS A 20 4.36 -21.55 -15.79
C HIS A 20 4.05 -22.65 -16.82
N VAL A 21 2.77 -22.95 -17.04
CA VAL A 21 2.33 -23.91 -18.08
C VAL A 21 2.49 -23.30 -19.47
N GLN A 22 2.11 -22.03 -19.68
CA GLN A 22 2.33 -21.33 -20.95
C GLN A 22 3.81 -21.29 -21.34
N VAL A 23 4.69 -20.97 -20.38
CA VAL A 23 6.13 -20.96 -20.60
C VAL A 23 6.64 -22.37 -20.92
N ALA A 24 6.16 -23.41 -20.22
CA ALA A 24 6.54 -24.79 -20.48
C ALA A 24 6.11 -25.27 -21.88
N LEU A 25 4.88 -24.98 -22.29
CA LEU A 25 4.38 -25.28 -23.63
C LEU A 25 5.21 -24.58 -24.71
N ARG A 26 5.55 -23.30 -24.51
CA ARG A 26 6.40 -22.53 -25.43
C ARG A 26 7.83 -23.07 -25.48
N LEU A 27 8.36 -23.56 -24.35
CA LEU A 27 9.67 -24.20 -24.28
C LEU A 27 9.69 -25.49 -25.10
N LYS A 28 8.65 -26.33 -25.00
CA LYS A 28 8.51 -27.55 -25.81
C LYS A 28 8.34 -27.25 -27.30
N ALA A 29 7.55 -26.25 -27.66
CA ALA A 29 7.36 -25.83 -29.04
C ALA A 29 8.68 -25.38 -29.71
N LYS A 30 9.64 -24.89 -28.92
CA LYS A 30 10.99 -24.52 -29.37
C LYS A 30 12.00 -25.68 -29.36
N GLY A 31 11.54 -26.92 -29.13
CA GLY A 31 12.38 -28.12 -29.05
C GLY A 31 13.05 -28.35 -27.70
N GLY A 32 12.69 -27.57 -26.67
CA GLY A 32 13.15 -27.79 -25.30
C GLY A 32 12.40 -28.92 -24.58
N SER A 33 12.85 -29.27 -23.37
CA SER A 33 12.17 -30.24 -22.51
C SER A 33 11.42 -29.54 -21.38
N ALA A 34 10.15 -29.89 -21.20
CA ALA A 34 9.37 -29.61 -20.01
C ALA A 34 8.44 -30.79 -19.73
N ARG A 35 8.49 -31.33 -18.52
CA ARG A 35 7.78 -32.55 -18.11
C ARG A 35 7.17 -32.37 -16.73
N ASN A 36 6.26 -33.28 -16.37
CA ASN A 36 5.77 -33.38 -15.01
C ASN A 36 6.95 -33.43 -14.01
N GLY A 37 6.87 -32.64 -12.94
CA GLY A 37 7.88 -32.53 -11.91
C GLY A 37 8.92 -31.43 -12.15
N ASP A 38 9.04 -30.90 -13.37
CA ASP A 38 10.00 -29.83 -13.67
C ASP A 38 9.58 -28.52 -13.00
N VAL A 39 10.58 -27.72 -12.59
CA VAL A 39 10.39 -26.38 -12.06
C VAL A 39 10.62 -25.37 -13.18
N ILE A 40 9.57 -24.65 -13.57
CA ILE A 40 9.59 -23.74 -14.72
C ILE A 40 9.76 -22.30 -14.23
N PRO A 41 10.89 -21.65 -14.49
CA PRO A 41 11.07 -20.24 -14.17
C PRO A 41 10.39 -19.36 -15.21
N TYR A 42 9.79 -18.27 -14.76
CA TYR A 42 9.13 -17.30 -15.63
C TYR A 42 9.22 -15.88 -15.07
N VAL A 43 9.14 -14.92 -16.00
CA VAL A 43 9.13 -13.48 -15.75
C VAL A 43 8.05 -12.84 -16.61
N PHE A 44 7.29 -11.90 -16.06
CA PHE A 44 6.28 -11.15 -16.81
C PHE A 44 6.91 -9.98 -17.53
N CYS A 45 6.57 -9.84 -18.81
CA CYS A 45 7.11 -8.81 -19.68
C CYS A 45 6.01 -7.94 -20.28
N VAL A 46 6.39 -6.77 -20.77
CA VAL A 46 5.57 -5.87 -21.60
C VAL A 46 6.27 -5.73 -22.95
N ALA A 47 5.49 -5.77 -24.04
CA ALA A 47 5.98 -5.34 -25.34
C ALA A 47 6.09 -3.80 -25.37
N PRO A 48 7.04 -3.24 -26.13
CA PRO A 48 7.17 -1.79 -26.27
C PRO A 48 5.87 -1.18 -26.83
N GLY A 49 5.23 -0.31 -26.05
CA GLY A 49 3.97 0.36 -26.41
C GLY A 49 2.69 -0.39 -26.03
N GLU A 50 2.77 -1.56 -25.38
CA GLU A 50 1.60 -2.22 -24.81
C GLU A 50 1.32 -1.74 -23.38
N GLU A 51 0.06 -1.40 -23.10
CA GLU A 51 -0.41 -1.21 -21.74
C GLU A 51 -0.74 -2.55 -21.08
N THR A 52 -0.40 -2.68 -19.79
CA THR A 52 -0.49 -3.89 -18.96
C THR A 52 -1.89 -4.51 -18.87
N VAL A 53 -2.93 -3.79 -19.30
CA VAL A 53 -4.36 -4.07 -19.10
C VAL A 53 -4.96 -4.97 -20.20
N LYS A 54 -4.35 -5.06 -21.39
CA LYS A 54 -5.03 -5.58 -22.59
C LYS A 54 -4.83 -7.07 -22.89
N THR A 55 -3.89 -7.76 -22.23
CA THR A 55 -3.57 -9.17 -22.51
C THR A 55 -3.68 -10.04 -21.26
N ALA A 56 -4.07 -11.31 -21.46
CA ALA A 56 -4.15 -12.28 -20.37
C ALA A 56 -2.77 -12.41 -19.70
N GLN A 57 -2.73 -12.29 -18.37
CA GLN A 57 -1.48 -12.21 -17.59
C GLN A 57 -0.51 -13.35 -17.92
N ALA A 58 -1.01 -14.56 -18.17
CA ALA A 58 -0.20 -15.73 -18.50
C ALA A 58 0.54 -15.64 -19.86
N ASP A 59 -0.01 -14.96 -20.87
CA ASP A 59 0.63 -14.85 -22.19
C ASP A 59 1.91 -14.01 -22.15
N ARG A 60 1.90 -13.05 -21.21
CA ARG A 60 2.99 -12.11 -20.91
C ARG A 60 4.15 -12.78 -20.15
N ALA A 61 3.95 -14.00 -19.67
CA ALA A 61 5.01 -14.77 -19.03
C ALA A 61 6.00 -15.32 -20.06
N LYS A 62 7.29 -15.18 -19.75
CA LYS A 62 8.41 -15.57 -20.60
C LYS A 62 9.45 -16.30 -19.76
N HIS A 63 10.16 -17.25 -20.38
CA HIS A 63 11.32 -17.85 -19.73
C HIS A 63 12.44 -16.80 -19.60
N PRO A 64 13.22 -16.76 -18.49
CA PRO A 64 14.30 -15.79 -18.33
C PRO A 64 15.32 -15.77 -19.48
N ASP A 65 15.59 -16.94 -20.07
CA ASP A 65 16.51 -17.03 -21.22
C ASP A 65 15.93 -16.46 -22.51
N GLU A 66 14.60 -16.35 -22.64
CA GLU A 66 13.99 -15.61 -23.76
C GLU A 66 14.29 -14.12 -23.65
N ILE A 67 14.24 -13.56 -22.44
CA ILE A 67 14.52 -12.14 -22.19
C ILE A 67 15.98 -11.82 -22.49
N LYS A 68 16.90 -12.67 -22.03
CA LYS A 68 18.34 -12.52 -22.30
C LYS A 68 18.64 -12.53 -23.80
N ARG A 69 17.91 -13.32 -24.59
CA ARG A 69 18.08 -13.42 -26.05
C ARG A 69 17.38 -12.29 -26.83
N ALA A 70 16.33 -11.71 -26.28
CA ALA A 70 15.52 -10.69 -26.94
C ALA A 70 16.21 -9.33 -27.08
N ALA A 71 17.43 -9.15 -26.56
CA ALA A 71 18.28 -7.97 -26.77
C ALA A 71 17.58 -6.60 -26.56
N GLY A 72 16.60 -6.53 -25.65
CA GLY A 72 15.87 -5.29 -25.35
C GLY A 72 14.48 -5.17 -26.00
N GLU A 73 14.07 -6.10 -26.86
CA GLU A 73 12.71 -6.13 -27.43
C GLU A 73 11.64 -6.47 -26.40
N LEU A 74 12.01 -7.21 -25.34
CA LEU A 74 11.13 -7.51 -24.20
C LEU A 74 11.63 -6.79 -22.96
N THR A 75 10.73 -6.03 -22.35
CA THR A 75 10.99 -5.32 -21.09
C THR A 75 10.21 -5.98 -19.95
N VAL A 76 10.78 -5.96 -18.74
CA VAL A 76 10.12 -6.53 -17.55
C VAL A 76 8.95 -5.64 -17.13
N ASP A 77 7.81 -6.25 -16.79
CA ASP A 77 6.66 -5.51 -16.27
C ASP A 77 6.85 -5.12 -14.80
N TYR A 78 7.58 -4.05 -14.54
CA TYR A 78 7.82 -3.56 -13.18
C TYR A 78 6.53 -3.26 -12.42
N GLU A 79 5.52 -2.67 -13.08
CA GLU A 79 4.24 -2.32 -12.45
C GLU A 79 3.54 -3.58 -11.91
N HIS A 80 3.54 -4.68 -12.68
CA HIS A 80 3.01 -5.96 -12.21
C HIS A 80 3.71 -6.45 -10.94
N TYR A 81 5.04 -6.40 -10.89
CA TYR A 81 5.80 -6.88 -9.72
C TYR A 81 5.53 -6.01 -8.49
N LEU A 82 5.52 -4.69 -8.67
CA LEU A 82 5.20 -3.75 -7.59
C LEU A 82 3.79 -4.00 -7.04
N ALA A 83 2.80 -4.11 -7.92
CA ALA A 83 1.40 -4.25 -7.53
C ALA A 83 1.05 -5.63 -6.93
N ASN A 84 1.58 -6.72 -7.50
CA ASN A 84 1.14 -8.08 -7.17
C ASN A 84 2.11 -8.84 -6.26
N GLN A 85 3.37 -8.42 -6.15
CA GLN A 85 4.38 -9.15 -5.36
C GLN A 85 5.01 -8.31 -4.26
N VAL A 86 5.24 -7.01 -4.47
CA VAL A 86 5.87 -6.13 -3.47
C VAL A 86 4.84 -5.50 -2.55
N LEU A 87 3.77 -4.92 -3.10
CA LEU A 87 2.73 -4.25 -2.33
C LEU A 87 1.99 -5.18 -1.34
N PRO A 88 1.53 -6.40 -1.72
CA PRO A 88 0.72 -7.20 -0.80
C PRO A 88 1.47 -7.66 0.48
N PRO A 89 2.75 -8.05 0.45
CA PRO A 89 3.52 -8.28 1.68
C PRO A 89 3.70 -7.02 2.54
N ILE A 90 3.96 -5.86 1.93
CA ILE A 90 4.13 -4.60 2.68
C ILE A 90 2.82 -4.21 3.36
N GLU A 91 1.71 -4.29 2.63
CA GLU A 91 0.38 -4.04 3.17
C GLU A 91 0.07 -4.93 4.38
N ARG A 92 0.33 -6.24 4.31
CA ARG A 92 0.14 -7.14 5.47
C ARG A 92 1.02 -6.79 6.67
N LEU A 93 2.23 -6.28 6.43
CA LEU A 93 3.13 -5.86 7.51
C LEU A 93 2.69 -4.53 8.13
N CYS A 94 2.09 -3.65 7.33
CA CYS A 94 1.64 -2.33 7.75
C CYS A 94 0.17 -2.28 8.18
N GLU A 95 -0.61 -3.35 7.98
CA GLU A 95 -2.00 -3.49 8.42
C GLU A 95 -2.26 -3.04 9.88
N PRO A 96 -1.41 -3.36 10.87
CA PRO A 96 -1.65 -2.91 12.25
C PRO A 96 -1.24 -1.45 12.53
N ILE A 97 -0.65 -0.75 11.57
CA ILE A 97 -0.14 0.61 11.75
C ILE A 97 -1.25 1.61 11.39
N GLU A 98 -1.79 2.28 12.41
CA GLU A 98 -2.80 3.34 12.23
C GLU A 98 -2.31 4.43 11.26
N GLY A 99 -3.21 4.88 10.38
CA GLY A 99 -2.90 5.91 9.37
C GLY A 99 -2.16 5.40 8.14
N THR A 100 -1.90 4.08 8.03
CA THR A 100 -1.43 3.46 6.80
C THR A 100 -2.61 2.89 6.01
N ASP A 101 -2.70 3.23 4.72
CA ASP A 101 -3.66 2.64 3.80
C ASP A 101 -2.97 2.11 2.53
N ARG A 102 -3.67 1.23 1.81
CA ARG A 102 -3.14 0.60 0.58
C ARG A 102 -2.79 1.64 -0.49
N ALA A 103 -3.56 2.72 -0.60
CA ALA A 103 -3.37 3.75 -1.63
C ALA A 103 -2.07 4.53 -1.41
N ARG A 104 -1.76 4.89 -0.17
CA ARG A 104 -0.53 5.56 0.23
C ARG A 104 0.68 4.66 0.08
N LEU A 105 0.56 3.37 0.43
CA LEU A 105 1.61 2.40 0.17
C LEU A 105 1.88 2.22 -1.34
N ALA A 106 0.84 2.21 -2.16
CA ALA A 106 0.97 2.15 -3.61
C ALA A 106 1.66 3.40 -4.18
N GLU A 107 1.31 4.59 -3.69
CA GLU A 107 1.96 5.85 -4.05
C GLU A 107 3.46 5.83 -3.72
N CYS A 108 3.85 5.34 -2.52
CA CYS A 108 5.26 5.18 -2.14
C CYS A 108 6.05 4.25 -3.07
N LEU A 109 5.37 3.31 -3.75
CA LEU A 109 5.98 2.41 -4.73
C LEU A 109 5.99 2.98 -6.16
N GLY A 110 5.48 4.21 -6.35
CA GLY A 110 5.36 4.83 -7.68
C GLY A 110 4.20 4.28 -8.51
N LEU A 111 3.21 3.65 -7.88
CA LEU A 111 1.98 3.20 -8.52
C LEU A 111 0.91 4.30 -8.45
N ASP A 112 -0.06 4.28 -9.38
CA ASP A 112 -1.19 5.21 -9.35
C ASP A 112 -2.12 4.91 -8.16
N PRO A 113 -2.22 5.79 -7.14
CA PRO A 113 -3.07 5.56 -5.97
C PRO A 113 -4.56 5.48 -6.34
N GLY A 114 -4.97 6.09 -7.45
CA GLY A 114 -6.35 6.05 -7.93
C GLY A 114 -6.85 4.63 -8.21
N ARG A 115 -5.96 3.72 -8.64
CA ARG A 115 -6.30 2.31 -8.94
C ARG A 115 -6.52 1.46 -7.67
N TYR A 116 -6.05 1.93 -6.51
CA TYR A 116 -6.06 1.19 -5.26
C TYR A 116 -7.01 1.77 -4.21
N ARG A 117 -7.72 2.85 -4.55
CA ARG A 117 -8.86 3.34 -3.76
C ARG A 117 -10.02 2.36 -3.93
N ILE A 118 -10.26 1.53 -2.93
CA ILE A 118 -11.40 0.60 -2.93
C ILE A 118 -12.69 1.43 -2.83
N SER A 119 -13.52 1.43 -3.88
CA SER A 119 -14.85 2.07 -3.89
C SER A 119 -15.90 1.36 -3.00
N GLY A 120 -15.51 0.67 -1.91
CA GLY A 120 -16.40 -0.31 -1.29
C GLY A 120 -15.99 -0.96 0.04
N SER A 121 -15.24 -0.29 0.91
CA SER A 121 -15.25 -0.64 2.34
C SER A 121 -15.90 0.50 3.11
N THR A 122 -17.08 0.21 3.67
CA THR A 122 -17.79 0.90 4.78
C THR A 122 -17.42 2.37 5.09
N PRO A 123 -18.41 3.28 5.29
CA PRO A 123 -18.16 4.58 5.89
C PRO A 123 -17.86 4.41 7.40
N ALA A 124 -16.78 3.73 7.74
CA ALA A 124 -16.17 3.79 9.05
C ALA A 124 -15.28 5.03 9.03
N GLY A 125 -15.91 6.18 9.26
CA GLY A 125 -15.24 7.42 9.62
C GLY A 125 -14.24 7.94 8.61
N SER A 126 -14.70 8.77 7.67
CA SER A 126 -13.91 9.88 7.13
C SER A 126 -13.62 10.94 8.20
N THR A 127 -13.37 10.51 9.43
CA THR A 127 -12.63 11.24 10.42
C THR A 127 -11.22 10.70 10.30
N LEU A 128 -10.44 11.33 9.42
CA LEU A 128 -9.03 11.50 9.73
C LEU A 128 -9.01 11.99 11.18
N THR A 129 -8.69 11.11 12.12
CA THR A 129 -8.31 11.55 13.45
C THR A 129 -7.02 12.30 13.22
N THR A 130 -7.14 13.61 13.00
CA THR A 130 -6.02 14.52 13.22
C THR A 130 -5.46 14.09 14.55
N LEU A 131 -4.22 13.58 14.58
CA LEU A 131 -3.53 13.33 15.83
C LEU A 131 -3.79 14.56 16.70
N ASP A 132 -4.25 14.37 17.92
CA ASP A 132 -4.60 15.46 18.84
C ASP A 132 -3.51 16.53 18.94
N SER A 133 -2.25 16.16 18.67
CA SER A 133 -1.08 17.02 18.62
C SER A 133 -1.00 17.96 17.41
N LEU A 134 -1.82 17.75 16.38
CA LEU A 134 -1.91 18.58 15.17
C LEU A 134 -3.10 19.57 15.24
N VAL A 135 -3.99 19.40 16.22
CA VAL A 135 -5.11 20.31 16.49
C VAL A 135 -4.62 21.40 17.43
N SER A 136 -4.97 22.66 17.15
CA SER A 136 -4.63 23.75 18.07
C SER A 136 -5.32 23.55 19.44
N ASP A 137 -4.69 23.96 20.54
CA ASP A 137 -5.29 23.85 21.88
C ASP A 137 -6.67 24.53 21.95
N ALA A 138 -6.87 25.63 21.23
CA ALA A 138 -8.14 26.35 21.16
C ALA A 138 -9.28 25.52 20.55
N GLU A 139 -8.96 24.67 19.58
CA GLU A 139 -9.94 23.75 18.97
C GLU A 139 -10.08 22.49 19.80
N ARG A 140 -8.96 21.95 20.29
CA ARG A 140 -8.91 20.72 21.09
C ARG A 140 -9.72 20.82 22.39
N PHE A 141 -9.72 21.99 23.02
CA PHE A 141 -10.42 22.24 24.28
C PHE A 141 -11.68 23.11 24.14
N ARG A 142 -12.23 23.26 22.91
CA ARG A 142 -13.39 24.13 22.64
C ARG A 142 -14.61 23.82 23.51
N ASP A 143 -14.87 22.55 23.77
CA ASP A 143 -16.04 22.08 24.54
C ASP A 143 -15.72 21.87 26.03
N VAL A 144 -14.52 22.24 26.49
CA VAL A 144 -14.09 22.07 27.88
C VAL A 144 -14.36 23.33 28.68
N ALA A 145 -14.99 23.18 29.85
CA ALA A 145 -15.19 24.29 30.78
C ALA A 145 -13.84 24.75 31.37
N PRO A 146 -13.56 26.06 31.42
CA PRO A 146 -12.33 26.57 31.99
C PRO A 146 -12.26 26.24 33.49
N PHE A 147 -11.07 25.86 33.97
CA PHE A 147 -10.85 25.63 35.39
C PHE A 147 -10.87 26.96 36.15
N LEU A 148 -11.80 27.09 37.10
CA LEU A 148 -11.93 28.28 37.93
C LEU A 148 -11.24 28.08 39.28
N VAL A 149 -10.33 28.98 39.61
CA VAL A 149 -9.66 29.03 40.91
C VAL A 149 -10.40 30.00 41.82
N ARG A 150 -10.70 29.55 43.04
CA ARG A 150 -11.28 30.38 44.08
C ARG A 150 -10.19 30.91 45.01
N CYS A 151 -10.11 32.22 45.16
CA CYS A 151 -9.23 32.85 46.14
C CYS A 151 -9.71 32.57 47.57
N ARG A 152 -8.80 32.19 48.48
CA ARG A 152 -9.14 31.93 49.89
C ARG A 152 -9.34 33.21 50.72
N GLY A 153 -8.81 34.35 50.29
CA GLY A 153 -8.95 35.62 51.01
C GLY A 153 -10.26 36.36 50.67
N CYS A 154 -10.45 36.68 49.38
CA CYS A 154 -11.57 37.49 48.90
C CYS A 154 -12.74 36.66 48.35
N ALA A 155 -12.65 35.32 48.35
CA ALA A 155 -13.62 34.38 47.77
C ALA A 155 -13.94 34.55 46.27
N GLY A 156 -13.31 35.50 45.58
CA GLY A 156 -13.44 35.71 44.14
C GLY A 156 -13.01 34.49 43.33
N GLN A 157 -13.60 34.34 42.14
CA GLN A 157 -13.28 33.27 41.19
C GLN A 157 -12.66 33.85 39.93
N MET A 158 -11.69 33.13 39.36
CA MET A 158 -11.04 33.51 38.10
C MET A 158 -10.66 32.26 37.30
N ALA A 159 -10.62 32.37 35.98
CA ALA A 159 -10.15 31.29 35.12
C ALA A 159 -8.63 31.14 35.22
N PHE A 160 -8.16 29.90 35.33
CA PHE A 160 -6.74 29.59 35.30
C PHE A 160 -6.21 29.67 33.86
N PRO A 161 -5.22 30.53 33.57
CA PRO A 161 -4.70 30.69 32.22
C PRO A 161 -3.78 29.52 31.80
N PRO A 162 -3.47 29.37 30.50
CA PRO A 162 -2.52 28.38 30.02
C PRO A 162 -1.12 28.58 30.61
N ILE A 163 -0.48 27.47 31.02
CA ILE A 163 0.81 27.48 31.74
C ILE A 163 1.96 28.10 30.92
N TYR A 164 1.88 28.04 29.59
CA TYR A 164 2.90 28.61 28.71
C TYR A 164 2.81 30.13 28.56
N ASP A 165 1.69 30.75 28.94
CA ASP A 165 1.49 32.19 28.87
C ASP A 165 1.88 32.84 30.20
N ARG A 166 3.18 33.15 30.32
CA ARG A 166 3.77 33.74 31.54
C ARG A 166 3.24 35.13 31.86
N ASP A 167 3.01 35.95 30.83
CA ASP A 167 2.55 37.33 31.00
C ASP A 167 1.14 37.39 31.59
N VAL A 168 0.29 36.41 31.27
CA VAL A 168 -1.07 36.30 31.81
C VAL A 168 -1.04 35.69 33.22
N CYS A 169 -0.18 34.71 33.48
CA CYS A 169 0.02 34.15 34.82
C CYS A 169 0.47 35.21 35.84
N ASP A 170 1.39 36.09 35.44
CA ASP A 170 1.94 37.14 36.32
C ASP A 170 0.96 38.29 36.58
N ARG A 171 -0.11 38.37 35.79
CA ARG A 171 -1.17 39.39 35.92
C ARG A 171 -2.39 38.89 36.71
N ILE A 172 -2.33 37.69 37.28
CA ILE A 172 -3.38 37.20 38.16
C ILE A 172 -3.54 38.19 39.32
N PRO A 173 -4.70 38.83 39.48
CA PRO A 173 -4.89 39.85 40.50
C PRO A 173 -4.70 39.23 41.88
N ILE A 174 -3.67 39.69 42.58
CA ILE A 174 -3.39 39.29 43.96
C ILE A 174 -4.41 40.03 44.83
N CYS A 175 -5.22 39.29 45.60
CA CYS A 175 -6.07 39.91 46.61
C CYS A 175 -5.14 40.51 47.69
N THR A 176 -5.00 41.84 47.69
CA THR A 176 -4.38 42.65 48.75
C THR A 176 -5.29 42.73 49.97
#